data_AF-A0A812REF0-F1
#
_entry.id   AF-A0A812REF0-F1
#
_cell.length_a   1.000
_cell.length_b   1.000
_cell.length_c   1.000
_cell.angle_alpha   90.00
_cell.angle_beta   90.00
_cell.angle_gamma   90.00
#
_symmetry.space_group_name_H-M   'P 1'
#
loop_
_entity.id
_entity.type
_entity.pdbx_description
1 polymer ?
#
loop_
_entity_poly.entity_id
_entity_poly.type
_entity_poly.pdbx_seq_one_letter_code
_entity_poly.pdbx_strand_id
1 'polypeptide(L)'
;MGAAQACCQGGSQRLVLQSTSLLYLDRDVENDRGSAKPSSRDSSTPRIVSGKLRGVPILRIPSSAYPWTASSIERSEVDEFKHMLGSHGIDTTCWGSQGAKAVEQLFWEIFYQHGSILTGIGTGKLKRVTRILKLRILAEINGIDHVMVSRLQFMHDGQQIQRQQLPLRRLCWKMPSDNALLQSCEINLCDENNEYAESWKSCWPSVLEDRLGICSSAFQHQLDEVTSAYSYHTEDNVHSEGYPGLKTLYCVHQVTFRVTNPAHSKVACIGLPLGQDFATANDNFCLERFHSKDALPIGSQLNVWSWAPLSEFNKVYVKPSFSETTTKKEKSPGREEPVPQCVEDELMMRKRVPISASMSKLASMDNVAHATSGKTPKKTAPNAKLRRVLSSKRTDWRTVRKIASNMLDKNYTLSQFMQDLAAFPELSLYLRDGVVETGSGRTADDEYQRTICAFFAIYWLMRLDIDGRQGFCFGTDETWTALKESAVQDGQALRVQPLSFRLRLRGFSFVGCFCRFTLARFW
;
A
#
# COMPACT_ATOMS: atom_id res chain seq x y z
N MET A 1 3.43 -38.46 46.60
CA MET A 1 4.11 -37.23 47.06
C MET A 1 5.41 -37.10 46.28
N GLY A 2 5.59 -36.01 45.54
CA GLY A 2 6.78 -35.78 44.71
C GLY A 2 6.50 -34.70 43.68
N ALA A 3 6.37 -33.46 44.15
CA ALA A 3 6.22 -32.28 43.29
C ALA A 3 7.60 -31.89 42.74
N ALA A 4 7.75 -31.89 41.42
CA ALA A 4 8.89 -31.27 40.75
C ALA A 4 8.55 -29.81 40.44
N GLN A 5 9.17 -28.93 41.22
CA GLN A 5 9.07 -27.48 41.12
C GLN A 5 10.05 -27.00 40.04
N ALA A 6 9.53 -26.62 38.87
CA ALA A 6 10.32 -25.97 37.83
C ALA A 6 10.44 -24.47 38.15
N CYS A 7 11.60 -24.06 38.67
CA CYS A 7 11.99 -22.67 38.85
C CYS A 7 12.18 -21.99 37.48
N CYS A 8 11.32 -21.01 37.16
CA CYS A 8 11.59 -20.01 36.14
C CYS A 8 12.69 -19.06 36.63
N GLN A 9 13.94 -19.28 36.22
CA GLN A 9 14.98 -18.27 36.36
C GLN A 9 14.83 -17.22 35.24
N GLY A 10 14.52 -16.00 35.65
CA GLY A 10 14.44 -14.82 34.78
C GLY A 10 15.81 -14.45 34.22
N GLY A 11 16.09 -14.90 33.00
CA GLY A 11 17.15 -14.35 32.17
C GLY A 11 16.67 -13.05 31.52
N SER A 12 17.23 -11.92 31.92
CA SER A 12 17.06 -10.63 31.25
C SER A 12 17.64 -10.74 29.82
N GLN A 13 16.81 -11.10 28.84
CA GLN A 13 17.18 -11.06 27.44
C GLN A 13 17.38 -9.61 27.02
N ARG A 14 18.64 -9.23 26.84
CA ARG A 14 19.03 -7.97 26.20
C ARG A 14 18.76 -8.14 24.71
N LEU A 15 17.57 -7.74 24.27
CA LEU A 15 17.21 -7.62 22.84
C LEU A 15 18.19 -6.64 22.18
N VAL A 16 19.15 -7.16 21.43
CA VAL A 16 20.01 -6.36 20.55
C VAL A 16 19.19 -6.06 19.29
N LEU A 17 18.42 -4.97 19.34
CA LEU A 17 17.75 -4.40 18.18
C LEU A 17 18.79 -3.87 17.18
N GLN A 18 19.17 -4.70 16.20
CA GLN A 18 19.81 -4.20 14.98
C GLN A 18 18.75 -3.44 14.18
N SER A 19 18.62 -2.14 14.44
CA SER A 19 17.55 -1.30 13.90
C SER A 19 17.68 -1.16 12.39
N THR A 20 16.86 -1.91 11.66
CA THR A 20 16.55 -1.63 10.26
C THR A 20 15.36 -0.67 10.26
N SER A 21 15.60 0.59 9.92
CA SER A 21 14.53 1.57 9.74
C SER A 21 14.09 1.58 8.27
N LEU A 22 12.79 1.54 8.02
CA LEU A 22 12.23 1.76 6.69
C LEU A 22 12.16 3.26 6.44
N LEU A 23 12.80 3.75 5.38
CA LEU A 23 12.58 5.11 4.91
C LEU A 23 11.51 5.07 3.81
N TYR A 24 10.39 5.75 4.02
CA TYR A 24 9.40 5.96 2.96
C TYR A 24 8.93 7.42 2.92
N LEU A 25 8.47 7.85 1.74
CA LEU A 25 7.92 9.18 1.50
C LEU A 25 6.46 9.22 1.94
N ASP A 26 6.16 9.97 3.00
CA ASP A 26 4.79 10.19 3.45
C ASP A 26 4.13 11.32 2.63
N ARG A 27 2.98 11.03 2.02
CA ARG A 27 2.28 11.92 1.07
C ARG A 27 1.09 12.67 1.68
N ASP A 28 0.62 12.29 2.87
CA ASP A 28 -0.74 12.61 3.35
C ASP A 28 -0.88 13.79 4.34
N VAL A 29 0.17 14.58 4.62
CA VAL A 29 0.16 15.60 5.70
C VAL A 29 -0.63 16.90 5.37
N GLU A 30 -1.71 16.88 4.59
CA GLU A 30 -2.36 18.14 4.16
C GLU A 30 -3.87 18.28 4.21
N ASN A 31 -4.64 17.30 4.65
CA ASN A 31 -6.10 17.47 4.71
C ASN A 31 -6.65 18.10 6.00
N ASP A 32 -5.82 18.49 6.96
CA ASP A 32 -6.26 18.95 8.29
C ASP A 32 -6.34 20.49 8.46
N ARG A 33 -6.75 21.23 7.41
CA ARG A 33 -7.08 22.66 7.52
C ARG A 33 -8.49 22.95 7.00
N GLY A 34 -9.48 22.46 7.74
CA GLY A 34 -10.88 22.82 7.56
C GLY A 34 -11.35 23.89 8.56
N SER A 35 -11.92 24.98 8.01
CA SER A 35 -12.79 25.97 8.68
C SER A 35 -12.14 27.13 9.46
N ALA A 36 -11.44 28.01 8.75
CA ALA A 36 -11.51 29.45 9.02
C ALA A 36 -12.13 30.16 7.81
N LYS A 37 -13.22 30.91 8.01
CA LYS A 37 -13.92 31.66 6.96
C LYS A 37 -12.96 32.67 6.29
N PRO A 38 -13.01 32.85 4.96
CA PRO A 38 -12.14 33.79 4.26
C PRO A 38 -12.69 35.21 4.38
N SER A 39 -11.95 36.11 5.02
CA SER A 39 -12.11 37.55 4.84
C SER A 39 -11.16 38.04 3.74
N SER A 40 -11.75 38.52 2.65
CA SER A 40 -11.26 39.41 1.59
C SER A 40 -9.82 39.29 1.03
N ARG A 41 -9.79 39.01 -0.28
CA ARG A 41 -8.92 39.55 -1.35
C ARG A 41 -7.46 39.89 -0.98
N ASP A 42 -6.52 39.05 -1.43
CA ASP A 42 -5.59 39.38 -2.53
C ASP A 42 -4.59 38.24 -2.82
N SER A 43 -4.20 38.13 -4.10
CA SER A 43 -3.09 37.35 -4.69
C SER A 43 -2.99 35.84 -4.37
N SER A 44 -3.44 35.00 -5.30
CA SER A 44 -3.33 33.53 -5.22
C SER A 44 -2.06 33.00 -5.91
N THR A 45 -0.99 32.83 -5.15
CA THR A 45 0.18 32.01 -5.53
C THR A 45 -0.10 30.56 -5.14
N PRO A 46 0.05 29.56 -6.04
CA PRO A 46 -0.17 28.16 -5.69
C PRO A 46 0.94 27.69 -4.73
N ARG A 47 0.56 27.27 -3.52
CA ARG A 47 1.49 26.66 -2.55
C ARG A 47 1.92 25.28 -3.05
N ILE A 48 3.23 25.10 -3.23
CA ILE A 48 3.88 23.84 -3.59
C ILE A 48 4.06 23.02 -2.31
N VAL A 49 3.78 21.71 -2.40
CA VAL A 49 3.79 20.81 -1.26
C VAL A 49 4.95 19.83 -1.36
N SER A 50 5.86 19.86 -0.38
CA SER A 50 6.96 18.91 -0.24
C SER A 50 6.57 17.78 0.74
N GLY A 51 6.77 16.53 0.32
CA GLY A 51 6.51 15.33 1.13
C GLY A 51 7.68 15.00 2.05
N LYS A 52 7.40 14.62 3.30
CA LYS A 52 8.43 14.35 4.32
C LYS A 52 8.87 12.88 4.28
N LEU A 53 10.17 12.62 4.16
CA LEU A 53 10.74 11.29 4.38
C LEU A 53 10.61 10.93 5.87
N ARG A 54 9.97 9.81 6.19
CA ARG A 54 9.85 9.28 7.54
C ARG A 54 10.66 8.00 7.69
N GLY A 55 11.49 7.94 8.72
CA GLY A 55 12.09 6.70 9.20
C GLY A 55 11.10 5.99 10.10
N VAL A 56 10.78 4.75 9.78
CA VAL A 56 9.79 3.94 10.49
C VAL A 56 10.48 2.70 11.04
N PRO A 57 10.43 2.47 12.38
CA PRO A 57 11.05 1.30 12.98
C PRO A 57 10.36 0.03 12.50
N ILE A 58 11.14 -1.01 12.17
CA ILE A 58 10.61 -2.31 11.74
C ILE A 58 10.67 -3.29 12.91
N LEU A 59 9.51 -3.79 13.33
CA LEU A 59 9.36 -4.92 14.24
C LEU A 59 9.41 -6.22 13.44
N ARG A 60 10.31 -7.12 13.81
CA ARG A 60 10.37 -8.46 13.23
C ARG A 60 9.36 -9.35 13.92
N ILE A 61 8.49 -9.96 13.13
CA ILE A 61 7.51 -10.91 13.61
C ILE A 61 8.08 -12.31 13.42
N PRO A 62 8.28 -13.07 14.51
CA PRO A 62 8.60 -14.48 14.43
C PRO A 62 7.62 -15.18 13.49
N SER A 63 8.10 -15.81 12.43
CA SER A 63 7.20 -16.58 11.58
C SER A 63 6.70 -17.78 12.39
N SER A 64 5.47 -17.69 12.92
CA SER A 64 4.83 -18.78 13.68
C SER A 64 4.59 -20.02 12.80
N ALA A 65 4.54 -19.84 11.48
CA ALA A 65 4.47 -20.91 10.51
C ALA A 65 5.86 -21.24 9.94
N TYR A 66 6.14 -22.53 9.80
CA TYR A 66 7.23 -23.04 8.97
C TYR A 66 7.20 -22.31 7.61
N PRO A 67 8.35 -21.87 7.07
CA PRO A 67 8.42 -21.24 5.76
C PRO A 67 8.03 -22.26 4.69
N TRP A 68 6.74 -22.36 4.39
CA TRP A 68 6.24 -23.18 3.31
C TRP A 68 6.64 -22.53 1.98
N THR A 69 7.45 -23.23 1.21
CA THR A 69 7.75 -22.86 -0.17
C THR A 69 6.68 -23.46 -1.08
N ALA A 70 6.28 -22.76 -2.14
CA ALA A 70 5.30 -23.30 -3.10
C ALA A 70 5.69 -24.69 -3.65
N SER A 71 6.99 -25.02 -3.64
CA SER A 71 7.53 -26.31 -4.04
C SER A 71 7.22 -27.48 -3.10
N SER A 72 6.73 -27.22 -1.89
CA SER A 72 6.41 -28.26 -0.89
C SER A 72 5.00 -28.82 -1.00
N ILE A 73 4.13 -28.19 -1.79
CA ILE A 73 2.77 -28.68 -2.04
C ILE A 73 2.83 -29.71 -3.16
N GLU A 74 2.24 -30.88 -2.95
CA GLU A 74 2.20 -31.92 -3.98
C GLU A 74 1.33 -31.44 -5.16
N ARG A 75 1.91 -31.41 -6.36
CA ARG A 75 1.20 -30.87 -7.55
C ARG A 75 -0.07 -31.67 -7.89
N SER A 76 -0.04 -32.98 -7.64
CA SER A 76 -1.17 -33.89 -7.82
C SER A 76 -2.39 -33.46 -7.00
N GLU A 77 -2.20 -33.12 -5.71
CA GLU A 77 -3.29 -32.68 -4.82
C GLU A 77 -3.87 -31.33 -5.27
N VAL A 78 -3.01 -30.41 -5.72
CA VAL A 78 -3.45 -29.11 -6.27
C VAL A 78 -4.23 -29.29 -7.56
N ASP A 79 -3.78 -30.20 -8.44
CA ASP A 79 -4.46 -30.50 -9.70
C ASP A 79 -5.82 -31.16 -9.47
N GLU A 80 -5.92 -32.07 -8.50
CA GLU A 80 -7.19 -32.66 -8.07
C GLU A 80 -8.13 -31.59 -7.49
N PHE A 81 -7.60 -30.71 -6.63
CA PHE A 81 -8.35 -29.59 -6.07
C PHE A 81 -8.85 -28.63 -7.16
N LYS A 82 -8.00 -28.32 -8.15
CA LYS A 82 -8.37 -27.50 -9.31
C LYS A 82 -9.47 -28.16 -10.14
N HIS A 83 -9.38 -29.48 -10.36
CA HIS A 83 -10.42 -30.24 -11.04
C HIS A 83 -11.74 -30.21 -10.24
N MET A 84 -11.69 -30.32 -8.92
CA MET A 84 -12.84 -30.21 -8.04
C MET A 84 -13.52 -28.82 -8.12
N LEU A 85 -12.74 -27.74 -8.15
CA LEU A 85 -13.27 -26.39 -8.37
C LEU A 85 -13.96 -26.28 -9.74
N GLY A 86 -13.34 -26.81 -10.80
CA GLY A 86 -13.87 -26.80 -12.15
C GLY A 86 -15.16 -27.60 -12.31
N SER A 87 -15.28 -28.76 -11.65
CA SER A 87 -16.50 -29.58 -11.68
C SER A 87 -17.70 -28.91 -11.02
N HIS A 88 -17.46 -27.90 -10.17
CA HIS A 88 -18.49 -27.06 -9.55
C HIS A 88 -18.65 -25.69 -10.25
N GLY A 89 -18.12 -25.55 -11.47
CA GLY A 89 -18.31 -24.36 -12.31
C GLY A 89 -17.46 -23.16 -11.92
N ILE A 90 -16.39 -23.34 -11.14
CA ILE A 90 -15.43 -22.27 -10.85
C ILE A 90 -14.32 -22.29 -11.89
N ASP A 91 -14.25 -21.24 -12.71
CA ASP A 91 -13.15 -21.03 -13.65
C ASP A 91 -11.92 -20.44 -12.93
N THR A 92 -10.84 -21.23 -12.89
CA THR A 92 -9.56 -20.86 -12.26
C THR A 92 -8.51 -20.39 -13.27
N THR A 93 -8.85 -20.24 -14.56
CA THR A 93 -7.86 -19.89 -15.61
C THR A 93 -7.20 -18.52 -15.42
N CYS A 94 -7.90 -17.57 -14.79
CA CYS A 94 -7.37 -16.24 -14.48
C CYS A 94 -6.64 -16.14 -13.13
N TRP A 95 -6.70 -17.19 -12.30
CA TRP A 95 -6.13 -17.18 -10.95
C TRP A 95 -4.60 -17.20 -11.02
N GLY A 96 -3.93 -16.37 -10.20
CA GLY A 96 -2.48 -16.18 -10.24
C GLY A 96 -2.02 -15.13 -11.26
N SER A 97 -2.95 -14.42 -11.90
CA SER A 97 -2.68 -13.31 -12.82
C SER A 97 -3.52 -12.08 -12.47
N GLN A 98 -3.11 -10.89 -12.91
CA GLN A 98 -3.87 -9.64 -12.75
C GLN A 98 -4.31 -9.32 -11.30
N GLY A 99 -3.50 -9.71 -10.31
CA GLY A 99 -3.81 -9.51 -8.89
C GLY A 99 -4.73 -10.56 -8.27
N ALA A 100 -5.28 -11.48 -9.06
CA ALA A 100 -5.97 -12.66 -8.53
C ALA A 100 -4.98 -13.63 -7.89
N LYS A 101 -5.40 -14.26 -6.79
CA LYS A 101 -4.60 -15.26 -6.07
C LYS A 101 -4.57 -16.57 -6.85
N ALA A 102 -3.46 -17.30 -6.74
CA ALA A 102 -3.30 -18.60 -7.38
C ALA A 102 -4.11 -19.71 -6.67
N VAL A 103 -4.34 -20.83 -7.36
CA VAL A 103 -5.09 -21.99 -6.81
C VAL A 103 -4.35 -22.57 -5.60
N GLU A 104 -3.02 -22.64 -5.67
CA GLU A 104 -2.12 -23.08 -4.61
C GLU A 104 -2.31 -22.26 -3.33
N GLN A 105 -2.60 -20.96 -3.45
CA GLN A 105 -2.85 -20.11 -2.29
C GLN A 105 -4.18 -20.43 -1.61
N LEU A 106 -5.22 -20.77 -2.38
CA LEU A 106 -6.50 -21.20 -1.80
C LEU A 106 -6.37 -22.59 -1.17
N PHE A 107 -5.71 -23.51 -1.85
CA PHE A 107 -5.41 -24.85 -1.33
C PHE A 107 -4.67 -24.76 0.00
N TRP A 108 -3.61 -23.96 0.04
CA TRP A 108 -2.86 -23.72 1.27
C TRP A 108 -3.69 -23.11 2.39
N GLU A 109 -4.55 -22.13 2.07
CA GLU A 109 -5.44 -21.49 3.03
C GLU A 109 -6.43 -22.49 3.67
N ILE A 110 -6.93 -23.45 2.88
CA ILE A 110 -7.94 -24.42 3.33
C ILE A 110 -7.30 -25.58 4.11
N PHE A 111 -6.29 -26.22 3.52
CA PHE A 111 -5.78 -27.50 4.02
C PHE A 111 -4.62 -27.38 5.00
N TYR A 112 -3.86 -26.29 4.97
CA TYR A 112 -2.70 -26.11 5.87
C TYR A 112 -2.90 -25.01 6.90
N GLN A 113 -3.45 -23.87 6.50
CA GLN A 113 -3.75 -22.80 7.46
C GLN A 113 -5.04 -23.06 8.24
N HIS A 114 -5.94 -23.87 7.68
CA HIS A 114 -7.32 -24.00 8.15
C HIS A 114 -8.01 -22.63 8.31
N GLY A 115 -7.63 -21.64 7.51
CA GLY A 115 -8.17 -20.28 7.60
C GLY A 115 -9.53 -20.12 6.91
N SER A 116 -9.91 -21.10 6.09
CA SER A 116 -11.21 -21.17 5.43
C SER A 116 -11.60 -22.61 5.15
N ILE A 117 -12.87 -22.81 4.82
CA ILE A 117 -13.43 -24.08 4.35
C ILE A 117 -14.23 -23.86 3.07
N LEU A 118 -14.49 -24.93 2.33
CA LEU A 118 -15.43 -24.93 1.21
C LEU A 118 -16.69 -25.71 1.59
N THR A 119 -17.84 -25.13 1.27
CA THR A 119 -19.17 -25.72 1.52
C THR A 119 -19.94 -25.83 0.21
N GLY A 120 -21.00 -26.64 0.23
CA GLY A 120 -21.85 -26.85 -0.93
C GLY A 120 -21.26 -27.86 -1.93
N ILE A 121 -20.43 -28.79 -1.47
CA ILE A 121 -19.89 -29.85 -2.32
C ILE A 121 -21.03 -30.79 -2.73
N GLY A 122 -21.15 -31.06 -4.03
CA GLY A 122 -22.30 -31.77 -4.59
C GLY A 122 -23.54 -30.90 -4.81
N THR A 123 -23.52 -29.65 -4.32
CA THR A 123 -24.42 -28.60 -4.81
C THR A 123 -23.73 -27.92 -6.00
N GLY A 124 -24.47 -27.49 -7.02
CA GLY A 124 -23.86 -26.81 -8.18
C GLY A 124 -23.20 -25.46 -7.88
N LYS A 125 -22.98 -25.09 -6.61
CA LYS A 125 -22.41 -23.80 -6.18
C LYS A 125 -21.55 -23.98 -4.93
N LEU A 126 -20.24 -24.10 -5.13
CA LEU A 126 -19.28 -24.00 -4.02
C LEU A 126 -19.29 -22.60 -3.41
N LYS A 127 -19.14 -22.56 -2.08
CA LYS A 127 -18.98 -21.33 -1.32
C LYS A 127 -17.80 -21.45 -0.38
N ARG A 128 -16.96 -20.42 -0.34
CA ARG A 128 -15.88 -20.30 0.64
C ARG A 128 -16.40 -19.66 1.91
N VAL A 129 -16.05 -20.22 3.06
CA VAL A 129 -16.42 -19.64 4.37
C VAL A 129 -15.15 -19.24 5.11
N THR A 130 -15.07 -17.98 5.51
CA THR A 130 -13.91 -17.44 6.22
C THR A 130 -14.40 -16.69 7.45
N ARG A 131 -13.88 -17.08 8.61
CA ARG A 131 -14.12 -16.36 9.86
C ARG A 131 -12.93 -15.44 10.13
N ILE A 132 -13.19 -14.18 10.47
CA ILE A 132 -12.16 -13.16 10.62
C ILE A 132 -12.31 -12.51 12.01
N LEU A 133 -11.19 -12.36 12.71
CA LEU A 133 -11.09 -11.50 13.89
C LEU A 133 -10.38 -10.20 13.50
N LYS A 134 -11.07 -9.07 13.65
CA LYS A 134 -10.52 -7.71 13.51
C LYS A 134 -10.33 -7.12 14.90
N LEU A 135 -9.13 -6.61 15.18
CA LEU A 135 -8.81 -5.91 16.43
C LEU A 135 -8.82 -4.40 16.23
N ARG A 136 -9.70 -3.71 16.91
CA ARG A 136 -9.74 -2.25 16.96
C ARG A 136 -8.99 -1.78 18.21
N ILE A 137 -7.72 -1.40 18.04
CA ILE A 137 -6.88 -0.93 19.14
C ILE A 137 -6.96 0.60 19.22
N LEU A 138 -7.44 1.10 20.35
CA LEU A 138 -7.62 2.51 20.65
C LEU A 138 -6.53 3.00 21.60
N ALA A 139 -6.05 4.22 21.40
CA ALA A 139 -5.17 4.90 22.34
C ALA A 139 -5.48 6.40 22.36
N GLU A 140 -5.36 7.01 23.55
CA GLU A 140 -5.41 8.46 23.67
C GLU A 140 -4.02 9.04 23.37
N ILE A 141 -3.94 9.87 22.33
CA ILE A 141 -2.72 10.53 21.88
C ILE A 141 -2.98 12.03 21.87
N ASN A 142 -2.28 12.76 22.74
CA ASN A 142 -2.46 14.21 22.93
C ASN A 142 -3.92 14.60 23.25
N GLY A 143 -4.63 13.82 24.09
CA GLY A 143 -6.02 14.09 24.46
C GLY A 143 -7.07 13.67 23.44
N ILE A 144 -6.67 13.03 22.33
CA ILE A 144 -7.56 12.62 21.25
C ILE A 144 -7.49 11.10 21.09
N ASP A 145 -8.65 10.46 21.01
CA ASP A 145 -8.75 9.03 20.70
C ASP A 145 -8.29 8.75 19.27
N HIS A 146 -7.35 7.84 19.13
CA HIS A 146 -6.87 7.32 17.85
C HIS A 146 -7.12 5.82 17.76
N VAL A 147 -7.20 5.33 16.53
CA VAL A 147 -7.25 3.91 16.20
C VAL A 147 -6.04 3.52 15.36
N MET A 148 -5.46 2.38 15.67
CA MET A 148 -4.35 1.84 14.90
C MET A 148 -4.86 1.20 13.60
N VAL A 149 -4.27 1.57 12.48
CA VAL A 149 -4.60 1.06 11.15
C VAL A 149 -3.33 0.75 10.36
N SER A 150 -3.36 -0.31 9.56
CA SER A 150 -2.35 -0.53 8.52
C SER A 150 -2.63 0.46 7.41
N ARG A 151 -1.67 1.37 7.16
CA ARG A 151 -1.71 2.39 6.11
C ARG A 151 -1.11 1.89 4.80
N LEU A 152 -0.08 1.05 4.90
CA LEU A 152 0.65 0.53 3.75
C LEU A 152 1.02 -0.93 3.95
N GLN A 153 0.90 -1.74 2.90
CA GLN A 153 1.34 -3.12 2.88
C GLN A 153 2.21 -3.38 1.65
N PHE A 154 3.33 -4.08 1.84
CA PHE A 154 4.16 -4.63 0.78
C PHE A 154 4.01 -6.15 0.78
N MET A 155 3.68 -6.70 -0.37
CA MET A 155 3.49 -8.12 -0.60
C MET A 155 4.76 -8.79 -1.14
N HIS A 156 4.82 -10.12 -1.03
CA HIS A 156 5.95 -10.92 -1.52
C HIS A 156 6.23 -10.80 -3.03
N ASP A 157 5.23 -10.43 -3.83
CA ASP A 157 5.33 -10.19 -5.28
C ASP A 157 5.78 -8.76 -5.62
N GLY A 158 6.05 -7.93 -4.62
CA GLY A 158 6.44 -6.54 -4.79
C GLY A 158 5.26 -5.57 -4.85
N GLN A 159 4.02 -6.05 -4.83
CA GLN A 159 2.85 -5.19 -4.85
C GLN A 159 2.77 -4.35 -3.58
N GLN A 160 2.53 -3.06 -3.76
CA GLN A 160 2.28 -2.11 -2.69
C GLN A 160 0.79 -1.79 -2.63
N ILE A 161 0.17 -2.02 -1.48
CA ILE A 161 -1.25 -1.81 -1.24
C ILE A 161 -1.42 -0.75 -0.16
N GLN A 162 -2.06 0.36 -0.50
CA GLN A 162 -2.49 1.36 0.47
C GLN A 162 -3.92 1.05 0.90
N ARG A 163 -4.18 1.00 2.20
CA ARG A 163 -5.50 0.75 2.78
C ARG A 163 -5.57 1.31 4.20
N GLN A 164 -6.74 1.29 4.82
CA GLN A 164 -6.93 1.63 6.25
C GLN A 164 -7.47 0.42 6.99
N GLN A 165 -6.65 -0.63 7.11
CA GLN A 165 -7.11 -1.92 7.62
C GLN A 165 -6.76 -2.08 9.10
N LEU A 166 -7.74 -2.52 9.91
CA LEU A 166 -7.46 -2.96 11.28
C LEU A 166 -6.55 -4.20 11.31
N PRO A 167 -5.73 -4.41 12.36
CA PRO A 167 -5.09 -5.69 12.59
C PRO A 167 -6.12 -6.81 12.54
N LEU A 168 -5.88 -7.82 11.71
CA LEU A 168 -6.80 -8.93 11.58
C LEU A 168 -6.10 -10.26 11.39
N ARG A 169 -6.82 -11.32 11.71
CA ARG A 169 -6.44 -12.72 11.47
C ARG A 169 -7.67 -13.53 11.09
N ARG A 170 -7.47 -14.58 10.30
CA ARG A 170 -8.52 -15.59 10.09
C ARG A 170 -8.57 -16.52 11.29
N LEU A 171 -9.78 -16.94 11.65
CA LEU A 171 -9.95 -17.94 12.69
C LEU A 171 -9.73 -19.34 12.10
N CYS A 172 -8.90 -20.14 12.75
CA CYS A 172 -8.65 -21.53 12.36
C CYS A 172 -9.89 -22.40 12.53
N TRP A 173 -10.19 -23.24 11.54
CA TRP A 173 -11.21 -24.27 11.62
C TRP A 173 -10.66 -25.55 12.26
N LYS A 174 -11.44 -26.16 13.16
CA LYS A 174 -11.16 -27.37 13.94
C LYS A 174 -11.97 -28.55 13.41
N MET A 175 -11.79 -28.90 12.15
CA MET A 175 -12.59 -30.00 11.58
C MET A 175 -12.17 -31.34 12.20
N PRO A 176 -13.11 -32.21 12.62
CA PRO A 176 -12.81 -33.51 13.25
C PRO A 176 -12.11 -34.51 12.31
N SER A 177 -12.14 -34.22 11.01
CA SER A 177 -11.47 -34.98 9.97
C SER A 177 -10.69 -33.99 9.11
N ASP A 178 -9.60 -34.43 8.47
CA ASP A 178 -8.80 -33.63 7.52
C ASP A 178 -9.61 -33.16 6.28
N ASN A 179 -10.91 -33.44 6.25
CA ASN A 179 -11.82 -33.05 5.20
C ASN A 179 -12.35 -31.62 5.45
N ALA A 180 -11.60 -30.62 5.00
CA ALA A 180 -12.03 -29.21 4.96
C ALA A 180 -13.13 -28.92 3.90
N LEU A 181 -13.69 -30.00 3.34
CA LEU A 181 -14.62 -30.06 2.24
C LEU A 181 -15.97 -30.57 2.76
N LEU A 182 -16.91 -29.66 3.02
CA LEU A 182 -18.22 -29.99 3.58
C LEU A 182 -19.27 -30.25 2.49
N GLN A 183 -19.84 -31.46 2.49
CA GLN A 183 -20.90 -31.89 1.57
C GLN A 183 -22.24 -31.19 1.80
N SER A 184 -22.66 -30.98 3.06
CA SER A 184 -23.94 -30.33 3.37
C SER A 184 -23.75 -28.96 4.03
N CYS A 185 -24.65 -28.02 3.67
CA CYS A 185 -24.78 -26.69 4.29
C CYS A 185 -25.51 -26.72 5.64
N GLU A 186 -25.68 -27.89 6.26
CA GLU A 186 -26.49 -28.05 7.48
C GLU A 186 -25.80 -27.54 8.76
N ILE A 187 -24.51 -27.22 8.68
CA ILE A 187 -23.79 -26.57 9.77
C ILE A 187 -24.24 -25.10 9.84
N ASN A 188 -24.56 -24.62 11.04
CA ASN A 188 -24.86 -23.20 11.28
C ASN A 188 -23.57 -22.37 11.19
N LEU A 189 -23.08 -22.19 9.96
CA LEU A 189 -21.81 -21.53 9.63
C LEU A 189 -21.80 -20.05 10.03
N CYS A 190 -22.99 -19.46 10.13
CA CYS A 190 -23.21 -18.08 10.52
C CYS A 190 -23.31 -17.89 12.04
N ASP A 191 -23.37 -18.97 12.84
CA ASP A 191 -23.40 -18.85 14.31
C ASP A 191 -22.14 -18.16 14.81
N GLU A 192 -22.29 -17.20 15.71
CA GLU A 192 -21.21 -16.48 16.38
C GLU A 192 -20.28 -17.43 17.14
N ASN A 193 -20.85 -18.43 17.84
CA ASN A 193 -20.12 -19.35 18.70
C ASN A 193 -19.97 -20.73 18.05
N ASN A 194 -19.55 -20.74 16.78
CA ASN A 194 -19.39 -21.98 16.02
C ASN A 194 -18.29 -22.87 16.61
N GLU A 195 -18.65 -24.09 17.00
CA GLU A 195 -17.77 -25.06 17.66
C GLU A 195 -16.62 -25.58 16.77
N TYR A 196 -16.82 -25.55 15.45
CA TYR A 196 -15.83 -25.97 14.46
C TYR A 196 -14.82 -24.87 14.15
N ALA A 197 -14.91 -23.71 14.77
CA ALA A 197 -13.91 -22.65 14.66
C ALA A 197 -13.23 -22.41 16.01
N GLU A 198 -11.99 -21.95 15.98
CA GLU A 198 -11.37 -21.41 17.18
C GLU A 198 -12.16 -20.21 17.71
N SER A 199 -12.19 -20.07 19.03
CA SER A 199 -12.85 -18.93 19.65
C SER A 199 -12.03 -17.67 19.43
N TRP A 200 -12.68 -16.57 19.06
CA TRP A 200 -12.01 -15.27 18.97
C TRP A 200 -11.39 -14.86 20.30
N LYS A 201 -12.01 -15.24 21.44
CA LYS A 201 -11.53 -14.92 22.80
C LYS A 201 -10.17 -15.53 23.11
N SER A 202 -9.91 -16.75 22.62
CA SER A 202 -8.60 -17.39 22.74
C SER A 202 -7.60 -16.91 21.67
N CYS A 203 -8.09 -16.33 20.57
CA CYS A 203 -7.29 -16.01 19.40
C CYS A 203 -6.68 -14.59 19.43
N TRP A 204 -7.36 -13.58 19.99
CA TRP A 204 -6.86 -12.20 19.95
C TRP A 204 -5.40 -12.01 20.42
N PRO A 205 -4.86 -12.75 21.42
CA PRO A 205 -3.46 -12.63 21.81
C PRO A 205 -2.51 -12.97 20.67
N SER A 206 -2.81 -14.05 19.93
CA SER A 206 -2.03 -14.46 18.76
C SER A 206 -2.09 -13.44 17.62
N VAL A 207 -3.17 -12.67 17.48
CA VAL A 207 -3.24 -11.60 16.47
C VAL A 207 -2.23 -10.50 16.78
N LEU A 208 -2.04 -10.13 18.05
CA LEU A 208 -1.03 -9.14 18.45
C LEU A 208 0.38 -9.65 18.18
N GLU A 209 0.63 -10.92 18.45
CA GLU A 209 1.91 -11.57 18.14
C GLU A 209 2.13 -11.64 16.63
N ASP A 210 1.24 -12.29 15.89
CA ASP A 210 1.34 -12.57 14.45
C ASP A 210 1.31 -11.31 13.56
N ARG A 211 0.64 -10.23 13.98
CA ARG A 211 0.49 -9.00 13.18
C ARG A 211 1.37 -7.85 13.63
N LEU A 212 1.65 -7.77 14.93
CA LEU A 212 2.35 -6.62 15.52
C LEU A 212 3.70 -7.01 16.14
N GLY A 213 4.02 -8.31 16.24
CA GLY A 213 5.26 -8.78 16.87
C GLY A 213 5.29 -8.51 18.38
N ILE A 214 4.11 -8.34 19.00
CA ILE A 214 4.01 -8.01 20.42
C ILE A 214 3.70 -9.27 21.21
N CYS A 215 4.57 -9.64 22.16
CA CYS A 215 4.31 -10.75 23.07
C CYS A 215 3.04 -10.49 23.90
N SER A 216 2.07 -11.39 23.77
CA SER A 216 0.74 -11.26 24.37
C SER A 216 0.78 -11.10 25.89
N SER A 217 1.56 -11.93 26.58
CA SER A 217 1.67 -11.92 28.04
C SER A 217 2.17 -10.57 28.58
N ALA A 218 3.06 -9.90 27.85
CA ALA A 218 3.59 -8.60 28.24
C ALA A 218 2.57 -7.47 28.05
N PHE A 219 1.68 -7.62 27.06
CA PHE A 219 0.80 -6.57 26.55
C PHE A 219 -0.63 -6.66 27.10
N GLN A 220 -1.06 -7.83 27.57
CA GLN A 220 -2.42 -8.06 28.07
C GLN A 220 -2.80 -7.11 29.21
N HIS A 221 -1.87 -6.78 30.10
CA HIS A 221 -2.11 -5.81 31.19
C HIS A 221 -2.16 -4.34 30.75
N GLN A 222 -1.90 -4.06 29.48
CA GLN A 222 -1.93 -2.71 28.90
C GLN A 222 -3.15 -2.48 28.01
N LEU A 223 -4.03 -3.48 27.88
CA LEU A 223 -5.25 -3.41 27.09
C LEU A 223 -6.46 -3.73 27.95
N ASP A 224 -7.42 -2.81 27.94
CA ASP A 224 -8.75 -3.04 28.46
C ASP A 224 -9.70 -3.37 27.31
N GLU A 225 -10.38 -4.51 27.40
CA GLU A 225 -11.43 -4.86 26.44
C GLU A 225 -12.63 -3.93 26.63
N VAL A 226 -13.05 -3.28 25.55
CA VAL A 226 -14.28 -2.47 25.52
C VAL A 226 -15.42 -3.39 25.10
N THR A 227 -15.94 -4.19 26.04
CA THR A 227 -16.93 -5.24 25.77
C THR A 227 -18.21 -4.70 25.09
N SER A 228 -18.62 -3.48 25.39
CA SER A 228 -19.79 -2.82 24.76
C SER A 228 -19.59 -2.49 23.28
N ALA A 229 -18.33 -2.48 22.80
CA ALA A 229 -17.98 -2.21 21.41
C ALA A 229 -17.62 -3.48 20.62
N TYR A 230 -17.84 -4.66 21.20
CA TYR A 230 -17.79 -5.92 20.47
C TYR A 230 -18.94 -5.97 19.46
N SER A 231 -18.65 -6.48 18.27
CA SER A 231 -19.66 -6.73 17.23
C SER A 231 -19.33 -7.99 16.46
N TYR A 232 -20.38 -8.69 16.06
CA TYR A 232 -20.33 -9.83 15.16
C TYR A 232 -21.33 -9.61 14.02
N HIS A 233 -20.88 -9.78 12.79
CA HIS A 233 -21.76 -9.72 11.63
C HIS A 233 -21.30 -10.70 10.55
N THR A 234 -22.21 -11.00 9.62
CA THR A 234 -21.94 -11.87 8.49
C THR A 234 -22.17 -11.13 7.17
N GLU A 235 -21.33 -11.43 6.19
CA GLU A 235 -21.44 -10.91 4.82
C GLU A 235 -21.48 -12.12 3.89
N ASP A 236 -22.66 -12.45 3.36
CA ASP A 236 -22.84 -13.62 2.50
C ASP A 236 -22.77 -13.25 1.01
N ASN A 237 -22.32 -14.21 0.20
CA ASN A 237 -22.21 -14.11 -1.26
C ASN A 237 -21.34 -12.95 -1.75
N VAL A 238 -20.32 -12.56 -0.98
CA VAL A 238 -19.36 -11.54 -1.37
C VAL A 238 -18.51 -12.06 -2.53
N HIS A 239 -18.36 -11.23 -3.57
CA HIS A 239 -17.46 -11.54 -4.68
C HIS A 239 -16.00 -11.39 -4.21
N SER A 240 -15.22 -12.46 -4.32
CA SER A 240 -13.82 -12.45 -3.93
C SER A 240 -12.96 -11.94 -5.08
N GLU A 241 -12.44 -10.71 -4.98
CA GLU A 241 -11.46 -10.19 -5.95
C GLU A 241 -10.23 -11.10 -6.07
N GLY A 242 -9.80 -11.68 -4.95
CA GLY A 242 -8.69 -12.62 -4.93
C GLY A 242 -9.01 -13.98 -5.55
N TYR A 243 -10.27 -14.37 -5.64
CA TYR A 243 -10.70 -15.66 -6.17
C TYR A 243 -11.94 -15.45 -7.07
N PRO A 244 -11.76 -14.85 -8.26
CA PRO A 244 -12.89 -14.54 -9.13
C PRO A 244 -13.76 -15.77 -9.40
N GLY A 245 -15.08 -15.61 -9.32
CA GLY A 245 -16.07 -16.68 -9.48
C GLY A 245 -16.40 -17.46 -8.20
N LEU A 246 -15.53 -17.44 -7.18
CA LEU A 246 -15.79 -18.09 -5.89
C LEU A 246 -16.45 -17.11 -4.91
N LYS A 247 -17.73 -17.36 -4.60
CA LYS A 247 -18.46 -16.59 -3.58
C LYS A 247 -17.92 -16.89 -2.20
N THR A 248 -17.81 -15.85 -1.37
CA THR A 248 -17.33 -15.96 0.01
C THR A 248 -18.41 -15.53 1.00
N LEU A 249 -18.58 -16.31 2.07
CA LEU A 249 -19.26 -15.94 3.30
C LEU A 249 -18.18 -15.51 4.32
N TYR A 250 -18.24 -14.26 4.76
CA TYR A 250 -17.43 -13.76 5.85
C TYR A 250 -18.23 -13.76 7.15
N CYS A 251 -17.65 -14.31 8.21
CA CYS A 251 -18.15 -14.12 9.58
C CYS A 251 -17.11 -13.29 10.33
N VAL A 252 -17.45 -12.06 10.69
CA VAL A 252 -16.49 -11.08 11.18
C VAL A 252 -16.74 -10.79 12.65
N HIS A 253 -15.80 -11.16 13.50
CA HIS A 253 -15.71 -10.69 14.88
C HIS A 253 -14.88 -9.41 14.89
N GLN A 254 -15.43 -8.32 15.42
CA GLN A 254 -14.69 -7.09 15.64
C GLN A 254 -14.67 -6.79 17.14
N VAL A 255 -13.46 -6.80 17.70
CA VAL A 255 -13.21 -6.62 19.14
C VAL A 255 -12.45 -5.32 19.33
N THR A 256 -12.86 -4.52 20.31
CA THR A 256 -12.22 -3.24 20.61
C THR A 256 -11.42 -3.34 21.91
N PHE A 257 -10.16 -2.92 21.85
CA PHE A 257 -9.27 -2.81 23.00
C PHE A 257 -8.83 -1.36 23.16
N ARG A 258 -8.74 -0.87 24.40
CA ARG A 258 -8.21 0.45 24.72
C ARG A 258 -6.88 0.30 25.45
N VAL A 259 -5.85 1.01 25.00
CA VAL A 259 -4.56 1.08 25.69
C VAL A 259 -4.74 1.85 26.98
N THR A 260 -4.48 1.20 28.13
CA THR A 260 -4.73 1.76 29.46
C THR A 260 -3.76 2.88 29.82
N ASN A 261 -2.49 2.73 29.42
CA ASN A 261 -1.45 3.73 29.62
C ASN A 261 -0.59 3.89 28.36
N PRO A 262 -0.92 4.85 27.47
CA PRO A 262 -0.15 5.12 26.25
C PRO A 262 1.32 5.50 26.52
N ALA A 263 1.66 6.00 27.71
CA ALA A 263 3.03 6.36 28.08
C ALA A 263 3.86 5.16 28.60
N HIS A 264 3.26 3.98 28.73
CA HIS A 264 3.96 2.81 29.25
C HIS A 264 5.05 2.31 28.27
N SER A 265 6.23 1.96 28.78
CA SER A 265 7.37 1.55 27.93
C SER A 265 7.09 0.35 27.03
N LYS A 266 6.23 -0.58 27.49
CA LYS A 266 5.82 -1.77 26.71
C LYS A 266 4.97 -1.46 25.47
N VAL A 267 4.32 -0.29 25.41
CA VAL A 267 3.53 0.12 24.23
C VAL A 267 4.33 1.04 23.30
N ALA A 268 5.57 1.38 23.67
CA ALA A 268 6.42 2.24 22.84
C ALA A 268 6.79 1.60 21.50
N CYS A 269 6.82 0.26 21.41
CA CYS A 269 7.12 -0.45 20.17
C CYS A 269 6.07 -0.23 19.08
N ILE A 270 4.82 0.08 19.45
CA ILE A 270 3.74 0.45 18.52
C ILE A 270 3.59 1.97 18.35
N GLY A 271 4.64 2.74 18.69
CA GLY A 271 4.72 4.17 18.45
C GLY A 271 4.04 5.06 19.49
N LEU A 272 3.56 4.52 20.61
CA LEU A 272 2.98 5.29 21.71
C LEU A 272 4.06 5.87 22.64
N PRO A 273 3.81 6.99 23.36
CA PRO A 273 2.56 7.77 23.39
C PRO A 273 2.41 8.74 22.21
N LEU A 274 3.42 8.90 21.37
CA LEU A 274 3.48 9.97 20.37
C LEU A 274 2.67 9.68 19.08
N GLY A 275 2.12 8.47 18.94
CA GLY A 275 1.43 8.05 17.73
C GLY A 275 2.36 7.91 16.52
N GLN A 276 3.62 7.54 16.75
CA GLN A 276 4.59 7.36 15.67
C GLN A 276 4.21 6.16 14.79
N ASP A 277 4.43 6.30 13.49
CA ASP A 277 4.30 5.19 12.57
C ASP A 277 5.34 4.12 12.91
N PHE A 278 4.97 2.86 12.77
CA PHE A 278 5.87 1.73 12.88
C PHE A 278 5.58 0.72 11.78
N ALA A 279 6.49 -0.21 11.52
CA ALA A 279 6.30 -1.25 10.54
C ALA A 279 6.48 -2.61 11.20
N THR A 280 5.79 -3.62 10.69
CA THR A 280 6.00 -5.02 11.07
C THR A 280 6.34 -5.82 9.82
N ALA A 281 7.33 -6.69 9.94
CA ALA A 281 7.80 -7.53 8.84
C ALA A 281 7.91 -8.96 9.33
N ASN A 282 7.30 -9.90 8.60
CA ASN A 282 7.52 -11.33 8.83
C ASN A 282 9.02 -11.65 8.67
N ASP A 283 9.57 -12.59 9.44
CA ASP A 283 11.01 -12.92 9.41
C ASP A 283 11.57 -13.17 8.01
N ASN A 284 10.77 -13.78 7.14
CA ASN A 284 11.15 -14.10 5.76
C ASN A 284 11.18 -12.89 4.82
N PHE A 285 10.63 -11.74 5.26
CA PHE A 285 10.61 -10.52 4.47
C PHE A 285 11.97 -9.82 4.55
N CYS A 286 12.75 -9.88 3.47
CA CYS A 286 14.02 -9.17 3.39
C CYS A 286 13.92 -7.98 2.44
N LEU A 287 14.07 -6.77 2.97
CA LEU A 287 14.10 -5.53 2.19
C LEU A 287 15.20 -5.56 1.11
N GLU A 288 16.34 -6.19 1.40
CA GLU A 288 17.44 -6.31 0.43
C GLU A 288 17.06 -7.23 -0.74
N ARG A 289 16.29 -8.28 -0.48
CA ARG A 289 15.77 -9.19 -1.53
C ARG A 289 14.69 -8.55 -2.37
N PHE A 290 14.06 -7.47 -1.91
CA PHE A 290 13.12 -6.72 -2.73
C PHE A 290 13.78 -6.13 -3.99
N HIS A 291 15.11 -6.00 -4.00
CA HIS A 291 15.90 -5.64 -5.17
C HIS A 291 16.62 -6.83 -5.82
N SER A 292 16.62 -8.02 -5.19
CA SER A 292 17.16 -9.23 -5.81
C SER A 292 16.12 -9.85 -6.73
N LYS A 293 16.58 -10.69 -7.67
CA LYS A 293 15.68 -11.44 -8.56
C LYS A 293 14.99 -12.63 -7.85
N ASP A 294 15.30 -12.85 -6.57
CA ASP A 294 14.80 -14.00 -5.83
C ASP A 294 13.39 -13.69 -5.32
N ALA A 295 12.43 -14.54 -5.67
CA ALA A 295 11.08 -14.40 -5.16
C ALA A 295 11.06 -14.53 -3.63
N LEU A 296 10.35 -13.62 -2.95
CA LEU A 296 10.08 -13.77 -1.53
C LEU A 296 9.12 -14.95 -1.30
N PRO A 297 9.25 -15.68 -0.18
CA PRO A 297 8.32 -16.76 0.15
C PRO A 297 6.88 -16.26 0.18
N ILE A 298 5.95 -17.09 -0.30
CA ILE A 298 4.51 -16.81 -0.26
C ILE A 298 4.09 -16.48 1.18
N GLY A 299 3.33 -15.41 1.34
CA GLY A 299 2.88 -14.92 2.65
C GLY A 299 3.86 -13.96 3.35
N SER A 300 5.06 -13.75 2.80
CA SER A 300 5.95 -12.67 3.26
C SER A 300 5.28 -11.32 3.02
N GLN A 301 5.21 -10.50 4.07
CA GLN A 301 4.57 -9.20 4.03
C GLN A 301 5.30 -8.22 4.95
N LEU A 302 5.28 -6.94 4.58
CA LEU A 302 5.61 -5.83 5.46
C LEU A 302 4.37 -4.94 5.58
N ASN A 303 3.98 -4.59 6.80
CA ASN A 303 2.85 -3.72 7.07
C ASN A 303 3.36 -2.47 7.78
N VAL A 304 3.01 -1.29 7.29
CA VAL A 304 3.21 0.00 7.97
C VAL A 304 1.91 0.34 8.69
N TRP A 305 2.03 0.59 9.98
CA TRP A 305 0.96 0.92 10.90
C TRP A 305 1.06 2.39 11.28
N SER A 306 -0.11 3.02 11.36
CA SER A 306 -0.29 4.43 11.71
C SER A 306 -1.44 4.59 12.69
N TRP A 307 -1.43 5.69 13.44
CA TRP A 307 -2.52 6.07 14.34
C TRP A 307 -3.39 7.11 13.65
N ALA A 308 -4.62 6.73 13.31
CA ALA A 308 -5.59 7.64 12.70
C ALA A 308 -6.54 8.18 13.77
N PRO A 309 -6.92 9.48 13.75
CA PRO A 309 -7.95 10.00 14.64
C PRO A 309 -9.24 9.18 14.55
N LEU A 310 -9.81 8.79 15.68
CA LEU A 310 -10.98 7.92 15.73
C LEU A 310 -12.19 8.54 15.01
N SER A 311 -12.31 9.86 15.10
CA SER A 311 -13.36 10.64 14.43
C SER A 311 -13.26 10.59 12.90
N GLU A 312 -12.05 10.58 12.35
CA GLU A 312 -11.81 10.46 10.91
C GLU A 312 -12.03 9.03 10.44
N PHE A 313 -11.50 8.06 11.17
CA PHE A 313 -11.68 6.64 10.85
C PHE A 313 -13.17 6.26 10.81
N ASN A 314 -13.96 6.73 11.77
CA ASN A 314 -15.40 6.47 11.79
C ASN A 314 -16.13 7.07 10.58
N LYS A 315 -15.71 8.22 10.05
CA LYS A 315 -16.34 8.82 8.86
C LYS A 315 -16.14 7.96 7.61
N VAL A 316 -14.97 7.32 7.49
CA VAL A 316 -14.62 6.48 6.33
C VAL A 316 -15.20 5.07 6.50
N TYR A 317 -15.08 4.50 7.70
CA TYR A 317 -15.36 3.08 7.93
C TYR A 317 -16.84 2.79 8.20
N VAL A 318 -17.56 3.74 8.82
CA VAL A 318 -19.02 3.64 8.95
C VAL A 318 -19.62 4.06 7.61
N LYS A 319 -19.48 3.20 6.59
CA LYS A 319 -20.48 3.21 5.51
C LYS A 319 -21.84 3.06 6.19
N PRO A 320 -22.83 3.89 5.88
CA PRO A 320 -24.18 3.67 6.39
C PRO A 320 -24.56 2.26 5.97
N SER A 321 -24.63 1.35 6.95
CA SER A 321 -25.11 0.00 6.73
C SER A 321 -26.43 0.15 5.99
N PHE A 322 -26.53 -0.52 4.85
CA PHE A 322 -27.75 -0.62 4.06
C PHE A 322 -28.91 -0.77 5.05
N SER A 323 -29.79 0.24 5.13
CA SER A 323 -30.92 0.19 6.05
C SER A 323 -31.65 -1.11 5.79
N GLU A 324 -31.71 -1.98 6.80
CA GLU A 324 -32.52 -3.19 6.76
C GLU A 324 -33.97 -2.78 6.45
N THR A 325 -34.35 -2.87 5.19
CA THR A 325 -35.74 -2.82 4.76
C THR A 325 -36.43 -4.06 5.31
N THR A 326 -36.90 -3.98 6.54
CA THR A 326 -37.85 -4.94 7.08
C THR A 326 -39.25 -4.63 6.56
N THR A 327 -39.94 -5.72 6.22
CA THR A 327 -41.40 -5.89 6.09
C THR A 327 -42.12 -5.34 4.84
N LYS A 328 -42.25 -6.25 3.88
CA LYS A 328 -43.49 -6.65 3.18
C LYS A 328 -44.62 -5.59 3.13
N LYS A 329 -44.80 -4.97 1.97
CA LYS A 329 -46.13 -4.65 1.46
C LYS A 329 -46.21 -5.00 -0.03
N GLU A 330 -47.37 -5.50 -0.40
CA GLU A 330 -47.69 -6.27 -1.60
C GLU A 330 -47.41 -5.56 -2.94
N LYS A 331 -46.97 -6.39 -3.90
CA LYS A 331 -47.25 -6.40 -5.35
C LYS A 331 -47.63 -5.06 -6.01
N SER A 332 -46.72 -4.58 -6.86
CA SER A 332 -47.09 -3.99 -8.16
C SER A 332 -45.97 -4.28 -9.17
N PRO A 333 -46.29 -4.61 -10.44
CA PRO A 333 -45.27 -4.94 -11.44
C PRO A 333 -44.85 -3.69 -12.22
N GLY A 334 -43.55 -3.59 -12.51
CA GLY A 334 -43.05 -2.91 -13.70
C GLY A 334 -42.33 -1.59 -13.46
N ARG A 335 -41.01 -1.67 -13.18
CA ARG A 335 -40.00 -0.83 -13.83
C ARG A 335 -38.60 -1.38 -13.57
N GLU A 336 -37.87 -1.69 -14.63
CA GLU A 336 -36.43 -1.95 -14.57
C GLU A 336 -35.71 -0.62 -14.29
N GLU A 337 -35.00 -0.55 -13.16
CA GLU A 337 -34.04 0.52 -12.89
C GLU A 337 -32.60 0.03 -13.07
N PRO A 338 -31.70 0.90 -13.56
CA PRO A 338 -30.35 0.51 -13.95
C PRO A 338 -29.45 0.30 -12.74
N VAL A 339 -28.58 -0.72 -12.86
CA VAL A 339 -27.54 -1.09 -11.91
C VAL A 339 -26.59 0.10 -11.66
N PRO A 340 -26.36 0.54 -10.42
CA PRO A 340 -25.35 1.56 -10.14
C PRO A 340 -23.94 0.97 -10.28
N GLN A 341 -23.19 1.45 -11.26
CA GLN A 341 -21.73 1.32 -11.31
C GLN A 341 -21.13 2.32 -10.31
N CYS A 342 -20.49 1.84 -9.23
CA CYS A 342 -19.71 2.70 -8.35
C CYS A 342 -18.64 1.90 -7.58
N VAL A 343 -17.45 1.75 -8.18
CA VAL A 343 -16.18 1.50 -7.48
C VAL A 343 -15.03 1.97 -8.38
N GLU A 344 -14.66 3.25 -8.39
CA GLU A 344 -13.43 3.73 -9.08
C GLU A 344 -12.72 4.92 -8.38
N ASP A 345 -13.36 5.64 -7.46
CA ASP A 345 -12.83 6.93 -6.98
C ASP A 345 -11.80 6.88 -5.83
N GLU A 346 -11.41 5.71 -5.31
CA GLU A 346 -10.56 5.64 -4.10
C GLU A 346 -9.04 5.46 -4.36
N LEU A 347 -8.57 5.51 -5.61
CA LEU A 347 -7.17 5.19 -5.99
C LEU A 347 -6.27 6.36 -6.44
N MET A 348 -6.73 7.61 -6.43
CA MET A 348 -6.02 8.74 -7.07
C MET A 348 -5.52 9.82 -6.09
N MET A 349 -4.57 9.50 -5.20
CA MET A 349 -3.84 10.53 -4.42
C MET A 349 -2.33 10.23 -4.33
N ARG A 350 -1.65 10.16 -5.48
CA ARG A 350 -0.17 10.16 -5.55
C ARG A 350 0.32 11.60 -5.75
N LYS A 351 1.03 12.20 -4.79
CA LYS A 351 1.69 13.51 -4.99
C LYS A 351 2.84 13.39 -6.01
N ARG A 352 2.79 14.26 -7.03
CA ARG A 352 3.58 14.24 -8.27
C ARG A 352 4.70 15.28 -8.19
N VAL A 353 5.74 15.18 -9.04
CA VAL A 353 6.53 16.37 -9.39
C VAL A 353 5.52 17.42 -9.89
N PRO A 354 5.56 18.68 -9.42
CA PRO A 354 4.61 19.69 -9.84
C PRO A 354 4.52 19.70 -11.36
N ILE A 355 3.37 19.30 -11.89
CA ILE A 355 3.10 19.38 -13.32
C ILE A 355 3.00 20.88 -13.59
N SER A 356 3.86 21.40 -14.46
CA SER A 356 3.75 22.80 -14.84
C SER A 356 2.35 23.07 -15.39
N ALA A 357 1.80 24.26 -15.13
CA ALA A 357 0.46 24.60 -15.62
C ALA A 357 0.35 24.42 -17.15
N SER A 358 1.45 24.61 -17.88
CA SER A 358 1.55 24.32 -19.32
C SER A 358 1.38 22.83 -19.63
N MET A 359 2.05 21.92 -18.92
CA MET A 359 1.91 20.47 -19.11
C MET A 359 0.52 19.95 -18.73
N SER A 360 -0.09 20.49 -17.66
CA SER A 360 -1.45 20.10 -17.25
C SER A 360 -2.50 20.53 -18.28
N LYS A 361 -2.35 21.74 -18.85
CA LYS A 361 -3.18 22.21 -19.95
C LYS A 361 -3.03 21.35 -21.22
N LEU A 362 -1.80 20.90 -21.50
CA LEU A 362 -1.54 19.96 -22.61
C LEU A 362 -2.22 18.60 -22.42
N ALA A 363 -2.37 18.11 -21.18
CA ALA A 363 -3.01 16.83 -20.91
C ALA A 363 -4.55 16.87 -21.01
N SER A 364 -5.16 18.02 -20.71
CA SER A 364 -6.62 18.16 -20.56
C SER A 364 -7.40 18.54 -21.84
N MET A 365 -6.73 18.99 -22.91
CA MET A 365 -7.41 19.56 -24.09
C MET A 365 -7.96 18.55 -25.13
N ASP A 366 -7.93 17.23 -24.89
CA ASP A 366 -8.13 16.23 -25.96
C ASP A 366 -9.50 15.50 -25.97
N ASN A 367 -10.53 15.97 -25.26
CA ASN A 367 -11.84 15.29 -25.20
C ASN A 367 -12.82 15.65 -26.34
N VAL A 368 -12.41 16.42 -27.36
CA VAL A 368 -13.33 16.87 -28.42
C VAL A 368 -12.73 16.61 -29.81
N ALA A 369 -12.91 15.40 -30.35
CA ALA A 369 -12.83 15.13 -31.79
C ALA A 369 -13.42 13.76 -32.16
N HIS A 370 -14.67 13.75 -32.64
CA HIS A 370 -15.27 12.66 -33.42
C HIS A 370 -15.25 12.99 -34.93
N ALA A 371 -15.03 11.96 -35.75
CA ALA A 371 -15.20 11.89 -37.23
C ALA A 371 -14.12 12.62 -38.08
N THR A 372 -13.70 12.21 -39.29
CA THR A 372 -14.13 11.25 -40.33
C THR A 372 -12.90 10.68 -41.06
N SER A 373 -13.01 9.44 -41.56
CA SER A 373 -11.95 8.64 -42.19
C SER A 373 -11.80 8.89 -43.70
N GLY A 374 -10.56 9.08 -44.18
CA GLY A 374 -10.20 9.10 -45.60
C GLY A 374 -8.98 8.20 -45.87
N LYS A 375 -9.13 7.23 -46.77
CA LYS A 375 -8.18 6.13 -47.06
C LYS A 375 -6.96 6.61 -47.87
N THR A 376 -5.76 6.47 -47.29
CA THR A 376 -4.52 6.18 -48.05
C THR A 376 -3.68 5.15 -47.28
N PRO A 377 -3.06 4.16 -47.95
CA PRO A 377 -2.28 3.13 -47.28
C PRO A 377 -0.88 3.68 -46.98
N LYS A 378 -0.66 4.10 -45.74
CA LYS A 378 0.67 4.54 -45.25
C LYS A 378 1.06 3.69 -44.06
N LYS A 379 2.33 3.24 -44.06
CA LYS A 379 3.05 2.56 -42.97
C LYS A 379 2.32 2.73 -41.63
N THR A 380 1.65 1.68 -41.18
CA THR A 380 0.86 1.68 -39.96
C THR A 380 1.80 1.97 -38.80
N ALA A 381 1.59 3.10 -38.14
CA ALA A 381 2.36 3.44 -36.95
C ALA A 381 2.12 2.33 -35.91
N PRO A 382 3.15 1.91 -35.15
CA PRO A 382 3.04 0.80 -34.19
C PRO A 382 1.89 0.95 -33.19
N ASN A 383 1.43 2.18 -32.94
CA ASN A 383 0.29 2.46 -32.09
C ASN A 383 -0.56 3.61 -32.66
N ALA A 384 -1.73 3.28 -33.22
CA ALA A 384 -2.65 4.26 -33.80
C ALA A 384 -3.23 5.23 -32.76
N LYS A 385 -3.37 4.80 -31.49
CA LYS A 385 -3.85 5.65 -30.38
C LYS A 385 -2.82 6.72 -30.05
N LEU A 386 -1.54 6.35 -29.90
CA LEU A 386 -0.45 7.31 -29.67
C LEU A 386 -0.34 8.31 -30.84
N ARG A 387 -0.42 7.82 -32.08
CA ARG A 387 -0.41 8.68 -33.26
C ARG A 387 -1.56 9.68 -33.26
N ARG A 388 -2.76 9.27 -32.85
CA ARG A 388 -3.92 10.17 -32.74
C ARG A 388 -3.68 11.24 -31.68
N VAL A 389 -3.22 10.84 -30.49
CA VAL A 389 -2.94 11.74 -29.37
C VAL A 389 -1.85 12.77 -29.69
N LEU A 390 -0.79 12.35 -30.39
CA LEU A 390 0.30 13.24 -30.77
C LEU A 390 0.10 13.94 -32.12
N SER A 391 -1.00 13.67 -32.85
CA SER A 391 -1.18 14.18 -34.22
C SER A 391 -1.20 15.72 -34.31
N SER A 392 -1.69 16.38 -33.27
CA SER A 392 -1.77 17.84 -33.14
C SER A 392 -0.63 18.44 -32.33
N LYS A 393 0.25 17.63 -31.75
CA LYS A 393 1.30 18.06 -30.83
C LYS A 393 2.66 17.80 -31.46
N ARG A 394 3.50 18.84 -31.54
CA ARG A 394 4.87 18.73 -32.05
C ARG A 394 5.83 19.25 -30.99
N THR A 395 7.01 18.63 -30.92
CA THR A 395 8.11 19.12 -30.09
C THR A 395 8.43 20.55 -30.49
N ASP A 396 8.42 21.46 -29.52
CA ASP A 396 8.82 22.84 -29.75
C ASP A 396 10.35 22.93 -29.79
N TRP A 397 10.91 22.65 -30.97
CA TRP A 397 12.35 22.70 -31.20
C TRP A 397 12.99 24.07 -30.95
N ARG A 398 12.22 25.16 -30.97
CA ARG A 398 12.73 26.48 -30.62
C ARG A 398 13.03 26.54 -29.12
N THR A 399 12.11 26.07 -28.30
CA THR A 399 12.29 25.98 -26.84
C THR A 399 13.37 24.95 -26.49
N VAL A 400 13.46 23.82 -27.17
CA VAL A 400 14.56 22.85 -26.97
C VAL A 400 15.93 23.49 -27.25
N ARG A 401 16.06 24.28 -28.33
CA ARG A 401 17.30 25.01 -28.61
C ARG A 401 17.61 26.06 -27.55
N LYS A 402 16.59 26.75 -27.03
CA LYS A 402 16.72 27.70 -25.90
C LYS A 402 17.21 27.00 -24.64
N ILE A 403 16.67 25.82 -24.30
CA ILE A 403 17.14 25.00 -23.18
C ILE A 403 18.63 24.73 -23.35
N ALA A 404 19.04 24.22 -24.52
CA ALA A 404 20.43 23.88 -24.80
C ALA A 404 21.37 25.09 -24.73
N SER A 405 20.97 26.25 -25.30
CA SER A 405 21.80 27.47 -25.28
C SER A 405 21.94 28.08 -23.89
N ASN A 406 20.93 27.92 -23.04
CA ASN A 406 20.88 28.56 -21.73
C ASN A 406 21.34 27.65 -20.60
N MET A 407 21.66 26.37 -20.86
CA MET A 407 22.09 25.43 -19.83
C MET A 407 23.23 25.96 -18.96
N LEU A 408 24.19 26.67 -19.55
CA LEU A 408 25.34 27.26 -18.86
C LEU A 408 25.11 28.71 -18.39
N ASP A 409 23.95 29.30 -18.65
CA ASP A 409 23.63 30.66 -18.21
C ASP A 409 23.26 30.64 -16.71
N LYS A 410 23.97 31.42 -15.89
CA LYS A 410 23.72 31.54 -14.45
C LYS A 410 22.31 32.02 -14.12
N ASN A 411 21.70 32.80 -15.00
CA ASN A 411 20.34 33.32 -14.83
C ASN A 411 19.25 32.33 -15.26
N TYR A 412 19.63 31.23 -15.92
CA TYR A 412 18.71 30.16 -16.28
C TYR A 412 18.53 29.23 -15.09
N THR A 413 17.33 29.25 -14.50
CA THR A 413 17.03 28.55 -13.25
C THR A 413 16.38 27.19 -13.48
N LEU A 414 16.42 26.31 -12.47
CA LEU A 414 15.77 24.99 -12.57
C LEU A 414 14.25 25.11 -12.78
N SER A 415 13.61 26.15 -12.22
CA SER A 415 12.19 26.43 -12.44
C SER A 415 11.89 26.74 -13.92
N GLN A 416 12.74 27.55 -14.57
CA GLN A 416 12.62 27.85 -16.00
C GLN A 416 12.86 26.60 -16.84
N PHE A 417 13.86 25.78 -16.47
CA PHE A 417 14.10 24.50 -17.12
C PHE A 417 12.88 23.58 -17.04
N MET A 418 12.26 23.42 -15.87
CA MET A 418 11.05 22.61 -15.68
C MET A 418 9.86 23.13 -16.51
N GLN A 419 9.70 24.45 -16.63
CA GLN A 419 8.67 25.04 -17.49
C GLN A 419 8.95 24.75 -18.97
N ASP A 420 10.20 24.90 -19.40
CA ASP A 420 10.62 24.70 -20.79
C ASP A 420 10.57 23.20 -21.19
N LEU A 421 10.60 22.25 -20.24
CA LEU A 421 10.32 20.82 -20.53
C LEU A 421 8.94 20.58 -21.15
N ALA A 422 7.99 21.53 -21.03
CA ALA A 422 6.72 21.47 -21.74
C ALA A 422 6.87 21.48 -23.28
N ALA A 423 8.07 21.77 -23.79
CA ALA A 423 8.42 21.62 -25.21
C ALA A 423 8.33 20.16 -25.70
N PHE A 424 8.33 19.17 -24.81
CA PHE A 424 8.19 17.75 -25.12
C PHE A 424 6.75 17.27 -24.87
N PRO A 425 5.87 17.28 -25.89
CA PRO A 425 4.48 16.84 -25.70
C PRO A 425 4.35 15.37 -25.29
N GLU A 426 5.37 14.54 -25.53
CA GLU A 426 5.43 13.13 -25.14
C GLU A 426 5.33 12.95 -23.62
N LEU A 427 5.81 13.91 -22.82
CA LEU A 427 5.71 13.85 -21.36
C LEU A 427 4.25 13.86 -20.88
N SER A 428 3.35 14.48 -21.64
CA SER A 428 1.91 14.48 -21.32
C SER A 428 1.25 13.11 -21.49
N LEU A 429 1.88 12.16 -22.22
CA LEU A 429 1.34 10.82 -22.41
C LEU A 429 1.27 10.03 -21.11
N TYR A 430 2.25 10.23 -20.22
CA TYR A 430 2.29 9.57 -18.92
C TYR A 430 1.25 10.13 -17.93
N LEU A 431 0.75 11.35 -18.19
CA LEU A 431 -0.18 12.05 -17.32
C LEU A 431 -1.64 11.85 -17.72
N ARG A 432 -1.92 11.05 -18.75
CA ARG A 432 -3.29 10.78 -19.20
C ARG A 432 -3.94 9.69 -18.36
N ASP A 433 -5.18 9.94 -17.97
CA ASP A 433 -6.01 8.96 -17.30
C ASP A 433 -6.24 7.71 -18.19
N GLY A 434 -6.23 6.54 -17.56
CA GLY A 434 -6.44 5.25 -18.23
C GLY A 434 -5.19 4.60 -18.85
N VAL A 435 -3.98 5.10 -18.58
CA VAL A 435 -2.73 4.37 -18.88
C VAL A 435 -2.35 3.56 -17.64
N VAL A 436 -2.88 2.33 -17.54
CA VAL A 436 -2.70 1.46 -16.36
C VAL A 436 -1.28 0.91 -16.30
N GLU A 437 -0.70 0.55 -17.45
CA GLU A 437 0.62 -0.07 -17.52
C GLU A 437 1.44 0.52 -18.67
N THR A 438 2.70 0.83 -18.38
CA THR A 438 3.69 1.19 -19.40
C THR A 438 4.44 -0.07 -19.85
N GLY A 439 5.10 -0.01 -21.02
CA GLY A 439 5.88 -1.15 -21.53
C GLY A 439 7.02 -1.63 -20.63
N SER A 440 7.34 -0.90 -19.56
CA SER A 440 8.32 -1.29 -18.54
C SER A 440 7.73 -2.11 -17.39
N GLY A 441 6.41 -2.34 -17.37
CA GLY A 441 5.70 -2.97 -16.24
C GLY A 441 5.51 -2.05 -15.03
N ARG A 442 5.76 -0.74 -15.18
CA ARG A 442 5.53 0.27 -14.13
C ARG A 442 4.31 1.12 -14.44
N THR A 443 3.77 1.76 -13.41
CA THR A 443 2.68 2.71 -13.58
C THR A 443 3.13 3.91 -14.40
N ALA A 444 2.20 4.53 -15.15
CA ALA A 444 2.52 5.70 -15.99
C ALA A 444 3.09 6.86 -15.17
N ASP A 445 2.55 7.07 -13.97
CA ASP A 445 3.05 8.06 -13.00
C ASP A 445 4.52 7.82 -12.62
N ASP A 446 4.93 6.57 -12.40
CA ASP A 446 6.31 6.25 -12.04
C ASP A 446 7.26 6.53 -13.21
N GLU A 447 6.85 6.19 -14.44
CA GLU A 447 7.66 6.49 -15.62
C GLU A 447 7.77 7.99 -15.91
N TYR A 448 6.71 8.77 -15.66
CA TYR A 448 6.78 10.23 -15.72
C TYR A 448 7.85 10.76 -14.77
N GLN A 449 7.81 10.35 -13.51
CA GLN A 449 8.74 10.82 -12.48
C GLN A 449 10.19 10.46 -12.82
N ARG A 450 10.45 9.22 -13.25
CA ARG A 450 11.78 8.81 -13.70
C ARG A 450 12.29 9.64 -14.86
N THR A 451 11.42 9.91 -15.83
CA THR A 451 11.77 10.70 -17.02
C THR A 451 12.13 12.14 -16.63
N ILE A 452 11.33 12.78 -15.78
CA ILE A 452 11.61 14.14 -15.28
C ILE A 452 12.90 14.17 -14.44
N CYS A 453 13.12 13.19 -13.57
CA CYS A 453 14.35 13.08 -12.80
C CYS A 453 15.59 12.94 -13.70
N ALA A 454 15.48 12.22 -14.83
CA ALA A 454 16.56 12.12 -15.80
C ALA A 454 16.88 13.49 -16.45
N PHE A 455 15.85 14.29 -16.77
CA PHE A 455 16.06 15.66 -17.26
C PHE A 455 16.73 16.56 -16.21
N PHE A 456 16.35 16.45 -14.94
CA PHE A 456 17.02 17.19 -13.86
C PHE A 456 18.47 16.75 -13.66
N ALA A 457 18.78 15.46 -13.81
CA ALA A 457 20.15 14.98 -13.78
C ALA A 457 20.98 15.61 -14.91
N ILE A 458 20.44 15.67 -16.13
CA ILE A 458 21.11 16.35 -17.26
C ILE A 458 21.31 17.83 -16.93
N TYR A 459 20.29 18.50 -16.39
CA TYR A 459 20.38 19.91 -15.98
C TYR A 459 21.57 20.18 -15.07
N TRP A 460 21.73 19.37 -14.02
CA TRP A 460 22.81 19.53 -13.06
C TRP A 460 24.17 19.11 -13.57
N LEU A 461 24.25 18.02 -14.35
CA LEU A 461 25.51 17.55 -14.91
C LEU A 461 26.13 18.56 -15.88
N MET A 462 25.32 19.28 -16.65
CA MET A 462 25.81 20.32 -17.54
C MET A 462 26.24 21.58 -16.79
N ARG A 463 25.86 21.74 -15.52
CA ARG A 463 26.12 22.94 -14.70
C ARG A 463 27.14 22.70 -13.58
N LEU A 464 27.95 21.65 -13.68
CA LEU A 464 28.88 21.25 -12.60
C LEU A 464 29.81 22.39 -12.13
N ASP A 465 30.24 23.26 -13.06
CA ASP A 465 31.13 24.40 -12.78
C ASP A 465 30.42 25.64 -12.22
N ILE A 466 29.09 25.61 -12.11
CA ILE A 466 28.27 26.72 -11.63
C ILE A 466 27.64 26.34 -10.29
N ASP A 467 26.45 25.74 -10.33
CA ASP A 467 25.62 25.35 -9.20
C ASP A 467 25.20 23.87 -9.28
N GLY A 468 25.59 23.17 -10.35
CA GLY A 468 25.22 21.80 -10.62
C GLY A 468 25.74 20.83 -9.57
N ARG A 469 26.97 21.05 -9.06
CA ARG A 469 27.51 20.24 -7.97
C ARG A 469 26.64 20.33 -6.72
N GLN A 470 26.24 21.55 -6.34
CA GLN A 470 25.43 21.80 -5.16
C GLN A 470 24.00 21.27 -5.36
N GLY A 471 23.37 21.58 -6.49
CA GLY A 471 22.02 21.11 -6.81
C GLY A 471 21.91 19.58 -6.89
N PHE A 472 22.92 18.92 -7.46
CA PHE A 472 22.99 17.47 -7.55
C PHE A 472 23.22 16.79 -6.19
N CYS A 473 24.06 17.38 -5.33
CA CYS A 473 24.42 16.79 -4.04
C CYS A 473 23.42 17.12 -2.91
N PHE A 474 22.86 18.33 -2.90
CA PHE A 474 22.09 18.87 -1.79
C PHE A 474 20.63 19.20 -2.14
N GLY A 475 20.25 19.14 -3.42
CA GLY A 475 18.89 19.46 -3.87
C GLY A 475 18.64 20.97 -3.97
N THR A 476 17.36 21.35 -3.97
CA THR A 476 16.92 22.75 -4.07
C THR A 476 15.98 23.15 -2.95
N ASP A 477 15.86 24.45 -2.71
CA ASP A 477 14.84 25.02 -1.84
C ASP A 477 13.47 25.18 -2.53
N GLU A 478 12.50 25.79 -1.84
CA GLU A 478 11.14 26.06 -2.33
C GLU A 478 11.12 27.01 -3.54
N THR A 479 12.18 27.78 -3.74
CA THR A 479 12.35 28.71 -4.86
C THR A 479 13.09 28.08 -6.05
N TRP A 480 13.37 26.78 -5.98
CA TRP A 480 14.16 26.04 -6.98
C TRP A 480 15.62 26.50 -7.08
N THR A 481 16.18 27.09 -6.02
CA THR A 481 17.58 27.48 -5.93
C THR A 481 18.41 26.35 -5.31
N ALA A 482 19.60 26.08 -5.86
CA ALA A 482 20.49 25.03 -5.36
C ALA A 482 20.94 25.32 -3.91
N LEU A 483 20.83 24.31 -3.04
CA LEU A 483 21.22 24.43 -1.64
C LEU A 483 22.76 24.42 -1.49
N LYS A 484 23.31 25.38 -0.75
CA LYS A 484 24.75 25.44 -0.46
C LYS A 484 25.13 24.49 0.67
N GLU A 485 26.38 24.02 0.68
CA GLU A 485 26.92 23.13 1.72
C GLU A 485 26.80 23.72 3.13
N SER A 486 26.94 25.05 3.29
CA SER A 486 26.79 25.74 4.57
C SER A 486 25.39 25.60 5.17
N ALA A 487 24.34 25.61 4.33
CA ALA A 487 22.96 25.43 4.77
C ALA A 487 22.72 24.06 5.42
N VAL A 488 23.54 23.06 5.07
CA VAL A 488 23.51 21.71 5.66
C VAL A 488 24.18 21.67 7.04
N GLN A 489 25.19 22.50 7.28
CA GLN A 489 25.96 22.52 8.52
C GLN A 489 25.25 23.29 9.64
N ASP A 490 24.57 24.41 9.32
CA ASP A 490 23.97 25.31 10.31
C ASP A 490 22.67 24.80 10.95
N GLY A 491 22.28 23.55 10.68
CA GLY A 491 20.98 23.04 11.09
C GLY A 491 19.79 23.81 10.50
N GLN A 492 20.02 24.79 9.60
CA GLN A 492 18.95 25.33 8.76
C GLN A 492 18.40 24.25 7.83
N ALA A 493 19.20 23.25 7.44
CA ALA A 493 18.71 22.01 6.84
C ALA A 493 17.81 21.15 7.75
N LEU A 494 17.67 21.46 9.05
CA LEU A 494 16.68 20.84 9.95
C LEU A 494 15.36 21.63 10.01
N ARG A 495 15.33 22.88 9.56
CA ARG A 495 14.10 23.70 9.45
C ARG A 495 13.65 23.96 8.01
N VAL A 496 14.52 23.73 7.03
CA VAL A 496 14.15 23.56 5.62
C VAL A 496 13.66 22.13 5.45
N GLN A 497 12.47 21.98 4.86
CA GLN A 497 11.90 20.72 4.38
C GLN A 497 13.00 19.82 3.80
N PRO A 498 13.24 18.63 4.36
CA PRO A 498 14.32 17.80 3.88
C PRO A 498 13.95 17.15 2.55
N LEU A 499 14.70 17.44 1.48
CA LEU A 499 15.07 16.42 0.49
C LEU A 499 16.11 15.48 1.15
N SER A 500 15.74 14.79 2.24
CA SER A 500 16.68 13.98 3.04
C SER A 500 16.88 12.59 2.46
N PHE A 501 17.73 12.49 1.45
CA PHE A 501 18.61 11.31 1.39
C PHE A 501 19.71 11.50 2.44
N ARG A 502 19.69 10.75 3.55
CA ARG A 502 20.91 10.43 4.33
C ARG A 502 20.75 9.18 5.19
N LEU A 503 21.39 8.10 4.74
CA LEU A 503 21.99 7.08 5.60
C LEU A 503 23.06 7.75 6.50
N ARG A 504 23.03 7.47 7.80
CA ARG A 504 24.20 7.60 8.69
C ARG A 504 24.71 6.19 8.97
N LEU A 505 25.86 5.83 8.40
CA LEU A 505 26.77 4.89 9.01
C LEU A 505 27.87 5.70 9.70
N ARG A 506 28.00 5.52 11.02
CA ARG A 506 29.22 5.87 11.74
C ARG A 506 30.14 4.66 11.68
N GLY A 507 31.37 4.89 11.25
CA GLY A 507 32.48 3.96 11.38
C GLY A 507 32.78 3.23 10.07
N PHE A 508 33.98 3.51 9.55
CA PHE A 508 34.65 2.94 8.38
C PHE A 508 34.50 3.69 7.05
N SER A 509 35.67 4.10 6.58
CA SER A 509 35.96 4.73 5.30
C SER A 509 35.40 3.90 4.14
N PHE A 510 34.51 4.49 3.34
CA PHE A 510 34.27 4.04 1.98
C PHE A 510 34.09 5.24 1.05
N VAL A 511 35.02 5.31 0.10
CA VAL A 511 35.01 6.18 -1.07
C VAL A 511 33.95 5.66 -2.05
N GLY A 512 33.03 6.53 -2.47
CA GLY A 512 32.34 6.50 -3.77
C GLY A 512 31.39 5.33 -4.07
N CYS A 513 30.09 5.62 -4.21
CA CYS A 513 29.19 4.75 -5.00
C CYS A 513 28.08 5.50 -5.76
N PHE A 514 28.43 6.65 -6.35
CA PHE A 514 27.88 7.10 -7.64
C PHE A 514 28.98 7.57 -8.62
N CYS A 515 30.26 7.43 -8.24
CA CYS A 515 31.44 7.86 -9.02
C CYS A 515 32.32 6.69 -9.51
N ARG A 516 31.75 5.52 -9.80
CA ARG A 516 32.43 4.49 -10.62
C ARG A 516 31.54 4.04 -11.78
N PHE A 517 31.08 5.01 -12.56
CA PHE A 517 31.02 4.83 -14.00
C PHE A 517 32.12 5.67 -14.63
N THR A 518 32.90 5.01 -15.46
CA THR A 518 34.17 5.39 -16.07
C THR A 518 34.10 6.73 -16.80
N LEU A 519 34.60 7.80 -16.18
CA LEU A 519 34.88 9.10 -16.84
C LEU A 519 36.39 9.41 -16.91
N ALA A 520 37.24 8.48 -16.47
CA ALA A 520 38.71 8.61 -16.51
C ALA A 520 39.36 8.08 -17.82
N ARG A 521 38.61 8.00 -18.93
CA ARG A 521 39.17 7.55 -20.23
C ARG A 521 38.77 8.39 -21.44
N PHE A 522 38.18 9.55 -21.22
CA PHE A 522 37.86 10.52 -22.26
C PHE A 522 38.19 11.93 -21.74
N TRP A 523 39.47 12.19 -21.46
CA TRP A 523 40.16 13.49 -21.56
C TRP A 523 41.66 13.19 -21.57
#